data_AF-A0A523BXL6-F1
#
_entry.id   AF-A0A523BXL6-F1
#
_cell.length_a   1.000
_cell.length_b   1.000
_cell.length_c   1.000
_cell.angle_alpha   90.00
_cell.angle_beta   90.00
_cell.angle_gamma   90.00
#
_symmetry.space_group_name_H-M   'P 1'
#
loop_
_entity.id
_entity.type
_entity.pdbx_description
1 polymer ?
#
loop_
_entity_poly.entity_id
_entity_poly.type
_entity_poly.pdbx_seq_one_letter_code
_entity_poly.pdbx_strand_id
1 'polypeptide(L)'
;MNSSKMAWSLLPRRRENTLANKMGFNNRERSGRQMRFERFEPFEPLEQWLRAALASQAAEIEPAPDLWERVKAGITATRQERGIIMLGKRLGDHLFPWQPAWKKAVAGAVCGVLLAGGLTFGVSPQARAWATEKIQAIVAYKIIRTDGGYAVVKEEVAPTPVKMPAVEKKQVKAAKPLHNSMTPMEAEAAAGFPVSLPAYLPDGYEQVGISADKWDNGNGFVHVLYRSAGQQHPDLDLMLTNDQRFLQGGDAVKEVKVGNKTAYWSEFPVAKLPAGGEPTLKAGHMLKWQDGDVVHTLRSSGELSLDEMLRIAESIK
;
A
#
# COMPACT_ATOMS: atom_id res chain seq x y z
N MET A 1 -27.56 -49.58 -29.91
CA MET A 1 -27.51 -49.95 -31.35
C MET A 1 -28.56 -49.15 -32.09
N ASN A 2 -28.18 -48.05 -32.74
CA ASN A 2 -28.81 -47.66 -33.99
C ASN A 2 -27.87 -46.74 -34.77
N SER A 3 -27.66 -47.14 -36.01
CA SER A 3 -26.69 -46.65 -36.97
C SER A 3 -27.33 -45.54 -37.79
N SER A 4 -26.65 -44.42 -37.97
CA SER A 4 -26.93 -43.52 -39.10
C SER A 4 -25.65 -42.81 -39.54
N LYS A 5 -25.37 -43.09 -40.80
CA LYS A 5 -24.22 -42.72 -41.63
C LYS A 5 -24.49 -41.40 -42.35
N MET A 6 -23.38 -40.80 -42.81
CA MET A 6 -23.23 -39.81 -43.88
C MET A 6 -23.71 -38.39 -43.54
N ALA A 7 -22.94 -37.32 -43.79
CA ALA A 7 -22.42 -36.94 -45.09
C ALA A 7 -21.23 -35.97 -44.99
N TRP A 8 -20.24 -36.20 -45.86
CA TRP A 8 -19.15 -35.27 -46.18
C TRP A 8 -19.65 -34.26 -47.23
N SER A 9 -19.34 -32.98 -47.06
CA SER A 9 -19.39 -31.99 -48.13
C SER A 9 -18.12 -31.14 -48.13
N LEU A 10 -17.27 -31.45 -49.11
CA LEU A 10 -16.16 -30.65 -49.63
C LEU A 10 -16.63 -29.27 -50.07
N LEU A 11 -15.83 -28.21 -49.84
CA LEU A 11 -15.75 -26.97 -50.63
C LEU A 11 -14.58 -26.09 -50.11
N PRO A 12 -14.05 -25.11 -50.87
CA PRO A 12 -12.82 -25.30 -51.63
C PRO A 12 -11.60 -24.47 -51.18
N ARG A 13 -10.42 -24.93 -51.62
CA ARG A 13 -9.15 -24.20 -51.68
C ARG A 13 -9.34 -22.79 -52.25
N ARG A 14 -8.95 -21.77 -51.48
CA ARG A 14 -8.82 -20.39 -51.94
C ARG A 14 -7.35 -20.02 -52.11
N ARG A 15 -7.09 -19.38 -53.25
CA ARG A 15 -5.82 -19.13 -53.93
C ARG A 15 -4.82 -18.28 -53.14
N GLU A 16 -3.55 -18.61 -53.35
CA GLU A 16 -2.38 -17.75 -53.23
C GLU A 16 -2.57 -16.45 -54.02
N ASN A 17 -2.24 -15.32 -53.41
CA ASN A 17 -2.01 -14.06 -54.10
C ASN A 17 -0.63 -13.53 -53.69
N THR A 18 0.34 -13.85 -54.53
CA THR A 18 1.64 -13.19 -54.63
C THR A 18 1.42 -11.88 -55.39
N LEU A 19 1.60 -10.74 -54.75
CA LEU A 19 1.85 -9.49 -55.47
C LEU A 19 2.90 -8.66 -54.73
N ALA A 20 4.05 -8.59 -55.41
CA ALA A 20 5.15 -7.70 -55.14
C ALA A 20 4.67 -6.24 -55.06
N ASN A 21 5.11 -5.52 -54.04
CA ASN A 21 5.11 -4.06 -54.09
C ASN A 21 6.50 -3.52 -53.78
N LYS A 22 7.19 -3.18 -54.87
CA LYS A 22 8.32 -2.26 -54.93
C LYS A 22 7.83 -0.89 -54.44
N MET A 23 8.34 -0.40 -53.33
CA MET A 23 8.51 1.04 -53.12
C MET A 23 9.85 1.29 -52.46
N GLY A 24 10.73 1.93 -53.23
CA GLY A 24 12.02 2.41 -52.77
C GLY A 24 11.81 3.55 -51.78
N PHE A 25 12.44 3.43 -50.62
CA PHE A 25 12.61 4.54 -49.70
C PHE A 25 14.03 5.08 -49.80
N ASN A 26 14.08 6.37 -50.12
CA ASN A 26 15.27 7.19 -50.27
C ASN A 26 16.17 7.14 -49.04
N ASN A 27 17.43 6.77 -49.27
CA ASN A 27 18.56 7.17 -48.43
C ASN A 27 18.67 8.69 -48.48
N ARG A 28 18.32 9.38 -47.39
CA ARG A 28 18.61 10.79 -47.19
C ARG A 28 19.53 10.92 -45.99
N GLU A 29 20.79 11.22 -46.28
CA GLU A 29 21.86 11.58 -45.36
C GLU A 29 21.34 12.60 -44.33
N ARG A 30 21.30 12.20 -43.05
CA ARG A 30 21.15 13.14 -41.95
C ARG A 30 22.53 13.60 -41.50
N SER A 31 22.89 14.74 -42.09
CA SER A 31 23.75 15.79 -41.53
C SER A 31 23.80 15.76 -39.99
N GLY A 32 25.02 15.63 -39.47
CA GLY A 32 25.32 15.81 -38.06
C GLY A 32 24.96 17.23 -37.60
N ARG A 33 23.91 17.33 -36.79
CA ARG A 33 23.66 18.49 -35.93
C ARG A 33 24.17 18.16 -34.53
N GLN A 34 25.30 18.76 -34.22
CA GLN A 34 25.84 18.88 -32.88
C GLN A 34 24.79 19.62 -32.03
N MET A 35 24.04 18.90 -31.19
CA MET A 35 23.12 19.52 -30.25
C MET A 35 23.94 20.17 -29.14
N ARG A 36 24.04 21.50 -29.22
CA ARG A 36 24.53 22.37 -28.17
C ARG A 36 23.52 22.29 -27.02
N PHE A 37 23.87 21.59 -25.94
CA PHE A 37 23.11 21.63 -24.69
C PHE A 37 23.19 23.06 -24.16
N GLU A 38 22.12 23.84 -24.34
CA GLU A 38 21.90 25.04 -23.54
C GLU A 38 21.77 24.59 -22.08
N ARG A 39 22.60 25.16 -21.22
CA ARG A 39 22.51 24.94 -19.78
C ARG A 39 21.12 25.40 -19.34
N PHE A 40 20.33 24.46 -18.84
CA PHE A 40 19.15 24.80 -18.05
C PHE A 40 19.64 25.57 -16.81
N GLU A 41 19.25 26.84 -16.73
CA GLU A 41 19.40 27.67 -15.53
C GLU A 41 18.66 26.99 -14.36
N PRO A 42 19.20 27.09 -13.12
CA PRO A 42 18.62 26.44 -11.96
C PRO A 42 17.20 26.94 -11.62
N PHE A 43 16.40 26.01 -11.07
CA PHE A 43 14.99 26.08 -10.69
C PHE A 43 14.62 27.10 -9.58
N GLU A 44 15.12 28.35 -9.63
CA GLU A 44 14.65 29.42 -8.72
C GLU A 44 13.12 29.71 -8.76
N PRO A 45 12.39 29.56 -9.89
CA PRO A 45 10.98 29.95 -9.94
C PRO A 45 10.06 29.12 -9.03
N LEU A 46 10.39 27.85 -8.79
CA LEU A 46 9.52 26.95 -8.02
C LEU A 46 9.57 27.25 -6.51
N GLU A 47 10.78 27.49 -5.98
CA GLU A 47 10.94 27.77 -4.55
C GLU A 47 10.30 29.13 -4.19
N GLN A 48 10.49 30.13 -5.04
CA GLN A 48 9.85 31.43 -4.86
C GLN A 48 8.32 31.33 -4.94
N TRP A 49 7.80 30.54 -5.89
CA TRP A 49 6.37 30.28 -5.99
C TRP A 49 5.81 29.56 -4.76
N LEU A 50 6.50 28.53 -4.26
CA LEU A 50 6.07 27.76 -3.09
C LEU A 50 6.08 28.61 -1.81
N ARG A 51 7.12 29.43 -1.62
CA ARG A 51 7.20 30.38 -0.49
C ARG A 51 6.10 31.43 -0.55
N ALA A 52 5.81 31.97 -1.73
CA ALA A 52 4.73 32.93 -1.93
C ALA A 52 3.36 32.32 -1.63
N ALA A 53 3.10 31.09 -2.12
CA ALA A 53 1.84 30.39 -1.87
C ALA A 53 1.63 30.02 -0.40
N LEU A 54 2.69 29.61 0.31
CA LEU A 54 2.61 29.32 1.75
C LEU A 54 2.45 30.60 2.59
N ALA A 55 3.12 31.69 2.20
CA ALA A 55 2.97 32.98 2.88
C ALA A 55 1.57 33.57 2.68
N SER A 56 0.97 33.42 1.49
CA SER A 56 -0.41 33.88 1.24
C SER A 56 -1.42 33.06 2.04
N GLN A 57 -1.29 31.72 2.08
CA GLN A 57 -2.18 30.90 2.90
C GLN A 57 -2.02 31.16 4.40
N ALA A 58 -0.79 31.40 4.88
CA ALA A 58 -0.56 31.72 6.29
C ALA A 58 -1.16 33.08 6.69
N ALA A 59 -1.19 34.05 5.77
CA ALA A 59 -1.80 35.36 5.99
C ALA A 59 -3.34 35.31 6.01
N GLU A 60 -3.94 34.33 5.33
CA GLU A 60 -5.40 34.09 5.35
C GLU A 60 -5.88 33.33 6.59
N ILE A 61 -4.98 32.68 7.31
CA ILE A 61 -5.30 32.04 8.59
C ILE A 61 -5.19 33.12 9.68
N GLU A 62 -6.26 33.88 9.89
CA GLU A 62 -6.43 34.59 11.15
C GLU A 62 -6.65 33.52 12.24
N PRO A 63 -5.68 33.31 13.16
CA PRO A 63 -5.90 32.37 14.24
C PRO A 63 -7.10 32.90 15.03
N ALA A 64 -8.13 32.07 15.19
CA ALA A 64 -9.28 32.42 16.01
C ALA A 64 -8.77 32.95 17.36
N PRO A 65 -9.28 34.09 17.86
CA PRO A 65 -8.75 34.74 19.06
C PRO A 65 -8.79 33.84 20.30
N ASP A 66 -9.59 32.77 20.24
CA ASP A 66 -9.73 31.75 21.27
C ASP A 66 -9.00 30.43 20.95
N LEU A 67 -8.24 30.32 19.85
CA LEU A 67 -7.56 29.09 19.44
C LEU A 67 -6.69 28.54 20.58
N TRP A 68 -5.96 29.41 21.26
CA TRP A 68 -5.14 29.05 22.42
C TRP A 68 -5.97 28.57 23.62
N GLU A 69 -7.12 29.20 23.86
CA GLU A 69 -8.04 28.79 24.92
C GLU A 69 -8.78 27.51 24.55
N ARG A 70 -9.06 27.23 23.27
CA ARG A 70 -9.60 25.95 22.79
C ARG A 70 -8.58 24.81 22.90
N VAL A 71 -7.31 25.08 22.61
CA VAL A 71 -6.23 24.09 22.81
C VAL A 71 -6.06 23.79 24.29
N LYS A 72 -6.03 24.81 25.16
CA LYS A 72 -6.04 24.61 26.62
C LYS A 72 -7.26 23.83 27.07
N ALA A 73 -8.46 24.25 26.64
CA ALA A 73 -9.72 23.61 26.98
C ALA A 73 -9.74 22.15 26.56
N GLY A 74 -9.24 21.79 25.37
CA GLY A 74 -9.14 20.40 24.91
C GLY A 74 -8.17 19.54 25.75
N ILE A 75 -7.04 20.12 26.18
CA ILE A 75 -6.08 19.46 27.09
C ILE A 75 -6.69 19.28 28.49
N THR A 76 -7.53 20.20 28.96
CA THR A 76 -8.25 20.06 30.24
C THR A 76 -9.52 19.21 30.17
N ALA A 77 -10.25 19.21 29.06
CA ALA A 77 -11.51 18.48 28.88
C ALA A 77 -11.29 16.96 28.82
N THR A 78 -10.15 16.52 28.24
CA THR A 78 -9.68 15.12 28.31
C THR A 78 -9.41 14.63 29.74
N ARG A 79 -9.39 15.53 30.74
CA ARG A 79 -9.28 15.18 32.16
C ARG A 79 -10.64 14.96 32.83
N GLN A 80 -11.73 15.52 32.31
CA GLN A 80 -13.04 15.56 32.96
C GLN A 80 -13.99 14.44 32.49
N GLU A 81 -13.80 13.87 31.30
CA GLU A 81 -14.57 12.70 30.83
C GLU A 81 -14.18 11.36 31.49
N ARG A 82 -13.24 11.37 32.44
CA ARG A 82 -12.92 10.18 33.27
C ARG A 82 -13.95 9.87 34.37
N GLY A 83 -15.12 10.52 34.34
CA GLY A 83 -16.22 10.30 35.28
C GLY A 83 -16.97 8.97 35.09
N ILE A 84 -16.95 8.38 33.89
CA ILE A 84 -17.78 7.18 33.58
C ILE A 84 -16.96 5.88 33.63
N ILE A 85 -15.61 5.95 33.65
CA ILE A 85 -14.72 4.79 33.85
C ILE A 85 -14.32 4.68 35.34
N MET A 86 -15.29 4.80 36.26
CA MET A 86 -15.05 4.70 37.71
C MET A 86 -15.58 3.41 38.35
N LEU A 87 -16.16 2.47 37.61
CA LEU A 87 -16.53 1.16 38.17
C LEU A 87 -15.40 0.11 38.11
N GLY A 88 -14.41 0.27 37.24
CA GLY A 88 -13.26 -0.66 37.12
C GLY A 88 -12.03 -0.30 37.95
N LYS A 89 -11.95 0.89 38.55
CA LYS A 89 -10.75 1.38 39.25
C LYS A 89 -10.60 0.91 40.69
N ARG A 90 -11.67 0.42 41.33
CA ARG A 90 -11.64 0.08 42.76
C ARG A 90 -10.89 -1.21 43.11
N LEU A 91 -10.51 -2.03 42.14
CA LEU A 91 -9.71 -3.24 42.35
C LEU A 91 -8.21 -3.07 42.00
N GLY A 92 -7.85 -2.05 41.22
CA GLY A 92 -6.45 -1.83 40.79
C GLY A 92 -5.61 -1.00 41.76
N ASP A 93 -6.24 -0.07 42.49
CA ASP A 93 -5.52 0.92 43.29
C ASP A 93 -4.94 0.34 44.60
N HIS A 94 -5.41 -0.82 45.07
CA HIS A 94 -4.87 -1.47 46.27
C HIS A 94 -3.73 -2.46 46.01
N LEU A 95 -3.58 -2.95 44.78
CA LEU A 95 -2.54 -3.95 44.48
C LEU A 95 -1.25 -3.33 43.91
N PHE A 96 -1.30 -2.12 43.34
CA PHE A 96 -0.09 -1.45 42.80
C PHE A 96 -0.15 0.09 42.93
N PRO A 97 0.08 0.66 44.14
CA PRO A 97 0.07 2.10 44.40
C PRO A 97 1.15 2.92 43.66
N TRP A 98 2.04 2.28 42.89
CA TRP A 98 3.17 2.91 42.20
C TRP A 98 2.89 3.34 40.75
N GLN A 99 1.68 3.11 40.22
CA GLN A 99 1.39 3.34 38.80
C GLN A 99 1.47 4.79 38.25
N PRO A 100 1.25 5.88 39.00
CA PRO A 100 1.34 7.22 38.42
C PRO A 100 2.79 7.76 38.35
N ALA A 101 3.70 7.27 39.20
CA ALA A 101 5.08 7.76 39.26
C ALA A 101 5.94 7.22 38.11
N TRP A 102 5.83 5.94 37.75
CA TRP A 102 6.64 5.35 36.68
C TRP A 102 6.31 5.93 35.31
N LYS A 103 5.05 6.30 35.01
CA LYS A 103 4.70 6.95 33.74
C LYS A 103 5.39 8.30 33.58
N LYS A 104 5.49 9.07 34.67
CA LYS A 104 6.23 10.35 34.68
C LYS A 104 7.74 10.12 34.58
N ALA A 105 8.27 9.10 35.26
CA ALA A 105 9.68 8.73 35.16
C ALA A 105 10.07 8.27 33.74
N VAL A 106 9.22 7.46 33.09
CA VAL A 106 9.42 7.02 31.70
C VAL A 106 9.38 8.21 30.74
N ALA A 107 8.39 9.09 30.87
CA ALA A 107 8.33 10.30 30.05
C ALA A 107 9.57 11.19 30.24
N GLY A 108 10.00 11.41 31.49
CA GLY A 108 11.22 12.16 31.80
C GLY A 108 12.49 11.53 31.23
N ALA A 109 12.62 10.20 31.32
CA ALA A 109 13.74 9.47 30.75
C ALA A 109 13.78 9.57 29.22
N VAL A 110 12.63 9.43 28.55
CA VAL A 110 12.53 9.58 27.09
C VAL A 110 12.91 11.00 26.67
N CYS A 111 12.37 12.03 27.32
CA CYS A 111 12.76 13.42 27.06
C CYS A 111 14.25 13.66 27.29
N GLY A 112 14.82 13.10 28.36
CA GLY A 112 16.26 13.19 28.65
C GLY A 112 17.12 12.57 27.55
N VAL A 113 16.75 11.38 27.06
CA VAL A 113 17.45 10.72 25.94
C VAL A 113 17.33 11.52 24.66
N LEU A 114 16.16 12.07 24.35
CA LEU A 114 15.95 12.91 23.16
C LEU A 114 16.76 14.20 23.22
N LEU A 115 16.80 14.87 24.37
CA LEU A 115 17.61 16.07 24.58
C LEU A 115 19.09 15.74 24.49
N ALA A 116 19.56 14.68 25.15
CA ALA A 116 20.96 14.26 25.09
C ALA A 116 21.37 13.89 23.65
N GLY A 117 20.52 13.15 22.93
CA GLY A 117 20.73 12.83 21.52
C GLY A 117 20.79 14.08 20.65
N GLY A 118 19.80 14.96 20.77
CA GLY A 118 19.75 16.24 20.05
C GLY A 118 20.96 17.12 20.32
N LEU A 119 21.43 17.19 21.58
CA LEU A 119 22.62 17.94 21.96
C LEU A 119 23.88 17.32 21.35
N THR A 120 24.00 15.99 21.37
CA THR A 120 25.14 15.26 20.76
C THR A 120 25.23 15.56 19.27
N PHE A 121 24.11 15.54 18.53
CA PHE A 121 24.08 15.93 17.12
C PHE A 121 24.25 17.45 16.92
N GLY A 122 23.83 18.30 17.87
CA GLY A 122 24.02 19.74 17.79
C GLY A 122 25.50 20.15 17.91
N VAL A 123 26.23 19.55 18.86
CA VAL A 123 27.60 19.96 19.19
C VAL A 123 28.68 19.16 18.43
N SER A 124 28.42 17.92 18.02
CA SER A 124 29.41 17.08 17.34
C SER A 124 29.36 17.24 15.81
N PRO A 125 30.39 17.82 15.17
CA PRO A 125 30.47 17.87 13.70
C PRO A 125 30.53 16.47 13.08
N GLN A 126 31.17 15.51 13.75
CA GLN A 126 31.29 14.13 13.29
C GLN A 126 29.93 13.41 13.30
N ALA A 127 29.13 13.61 14.35
CA ALA A 127 27.79 13.02 14.41
C ALA A 127 26.86 13.61 13.35
N ARG A 128 27.00 14.91 13.04
CA ARG A 128 26.28 15.56 11.93
C ARG A 128 26.72 15.02 10.58
N ALA A 129 28.02 14.94 10.33
CA ALA A 129 28.56 14.39 9.09
C ALA A 129 28.08 12.95 8.87
N TRP A 130 28.12 12.11 9.91
CA TRP A 130 27.59 10.75 9.85
C TRP A 130 26.08 10.72 9.59
N ALA A 131 25.28 11.54 10.28
CA ALA A 131 23.84 11.59 10.07
C ALA A 131 23.49 12.07 8.65
N THR A 132 24.20 13.09 8.16
CA THR A 132 24.06 13.59 6.79
C THR A 132 24.46 12.52 5.78
N GLU A 133 25.57 11.80 5.97
CA GLU A 133 25.97 10.66 5.13
C GLU A 133 24.87 9.60 5.11
N LYS A 134 24.27 9.27 6.26
CA LYS A 134 23.19 8.27 6.33
C LYS A 134 21.88 8.75 5.73
N ILE A 135 21.55 10.04 5.84
CA ILE A 135 20.37 10.64 5.21
C ILE A 135 20.58 10.76 3.69
N GLN A 136 21.76 11.16 3.24
CA GLN A 136 22.10 11.21 1.81
C GLN A 136 22.21 9.82 1.19
N ALA A 137 22.54 8.81 2.00
CA ALA A 137 22.44 7.41 1.59
C ALA A 137 20.99 6.91 1.47
N ILE A 138 19.98 7.69 1.90
CA ILE A 138 18.58 7.37 1.63
C ILE A 138 18.33 7.66 0.15
N VAL A 139 18.54 6.64 -0.66
CA VAL A 139 18.12 6.63 -2.05
C VAL A 139 16.60 6.61 -2.08
N ALA A 140 15.98 7.68 -2.59
CA ALA A 140 14.58 7.66 -2.91
C ALA A 140 14.39 6.90 -4.22
N TYR A 141 13.63 5.82 -4.16
CA TYR A 141 13.22 5.06 -5.33
C TYR A 141 11.82 5.51 -5.70
N LYS A 142 11.66 6.06 -6.90
CA LYS A 142 10.36 6.40 -7.46
C LYS A 142 9.93 5.28 -8.39
N ILE A 143 8.74 4.74 -8.16
CA ILE A 143 8.15 3.74 -9.05
C ILE A 143 7.30 4.47 -10.08
N ILE A 144 7.61 4.30 -11.36
CA ILE A 144 6.83 4.86 -12.47
C ILE A 144 6.25 3.74 -13.32
N ARG A 145 5.08 3.99 -13.90
CA ARG A 145 4.48 3.10 -14.90
C ARG A 145 5.08 3.41 -16.28
N THR A 146 5.44 2.37 -17.02
CA THR A 146 5.97 2.44 -18.39
C THR A 146 5.16 1.53 -19.30
N ASP A 147 5.36 1.61 -20.62
CA ASP A 147 4.67 0.72 -21.58
C ASP A 147 5.03 -0.77 -21.37
N GLY A 148 6.17 -1.04 -20.73
CA GLY A 148 6.63 -2.38 -20.36
C GLY A 148 6.27 -2.81 -18.94
N GLY A 149 5.42 -2.07 -18.21
CA GLY A 149 5.02 -2.37 -16.85
C GLY A 149 5.46 -1.30 -15.84
N TYR A 150 6.33 -1.66 -14.90
CA TYR A 150 6.81 -0.75 -13.85
C TYR A 150 8.33 -0.65 -13.87
N ALA A 151 8.85 0.57 -13.71
CA ALA A 151 10.28 0.84 -13.61
C ALA A 151 10.61 1.55 -12.29
N VAL A 152 11.74 1.19 -11.69
CA VAL A 152 12.34 1.94 -10.60
C VAL A 152 13.21 3.03 -11.20
N VAL A 153 12.88 4.29 -10.95
CA VAL A 153 13.78 5.39 -11.19
C VAL A 153 14.45 5.73 -9.87
N LYS A 154 15.77 5.60 -9.84
CA LYS A 154 16.58 6.13 -8.75
C LYS A 154 16.53 7.65 -8.86
N GLU A 155 15.81 8.29 -7.95
CA GLU A 155 15.80 9.74 -7.87
C GLU A 155 16.97 10.14 -6.97
N GLU A 156 18.00 10.72 -7.57
CA GLU A 156 19.02 11.43 -6.80
C GLU A 156 18.35 12.66 -6.21
N VAL A 157 17.83 12.50 -4.99
CA VAL A 157 17.30 13.63 -4.23
C VAL A 157 18.48 14.53 -3.94
N ALA A 158 18.63 15.58 -4.73
CA ALA A 158 19.52 16.68 -4.42
C ALA A 158 19.26 17.06 -2.96
N PRO A 159 20.29 17.22 -2.11
CA PRO A 159 20.15 17.36 -0.67
C PRO A 159 19.39 18.64 -0.33
N THR A 160 18.07 18.58 -0.44
CA THR A 160 17.18 19.59 0.10
C THR A 160 17.16 19.31 1.59
N PRO A 161 17.34 20.32 2.45
CA PRO A 161 17.22 20.17 3.89
C PRO A 161 15.76 19.86 4.23
N VAL A 162 15.35 18.61 4.01
CA VAL A 162 14.09 18.07 4.50
C VAL A 162 14.25 18.00 6.01
N LYS A 163 13.52 18.86 6.73
CA LYS A 163 13.28 18.69 8.17
C LYS A 163 12.47 17.41 8.35
N MET A 164 13.14 16.26 8.30
CA MET A 164 12.51 15.02 8.70
C MET A 164 12.24 15.12 10.20
N PRO A 165 10.99 14.96 10.66
CA PRO A 165 10.76 14.72 12.08
C PRO A 165 11.58 13.51 12.47
N ALA A 166 12.25 13.55 13.63
CA ALA A 166 13.09 12.47 14.11
C ALA A 166 12.28 11.17 14.09
N VAL A 167 12.54 10.31 13.08
CA VAL A 167 11.91 8.99 13.00
C VAL A 167 12.58 8.18 14.10
N GLU A 168 11.88 8.10 15.22
CA GLU A 168 12.26 7.27 16.34
C GLU A 168 12.45 5.85 15.79
N LYS A 169 13.70 5.36 15.80
CA LYS A 169 14.03 3.98 15.44
C LYS A 169 13.43 3.07 16.50
N LYS A 170 12.11 2.90 16.44
CA LYS A 170 11.40 1.89 17.20
C LYS A 170 11.91 0.59 16.64
N GLN A 171 12.77 -0.11 17.39
CA GLN A 171 13.10 -1.49 17.11
C GLN A 171 11.78 -2.20 16.93
N VAL A 172 11.46 -2.56 15.68
CA VAL A 172 10.32 -3.41 15.38
C VAL A 172 10.69 -4.73 15.99
N LYS A 173 10.29 -4.95 17.26
CA LYS A 173 10.30 -6.26 17.89
C LYS A 173 9.69 -7.19 16.85
N ALA A 174 10.42 -8.25 16.49
CA ALA A 174 9.95 -9.28 15.57
C ALA A 174 8.47 -9.51 15.87
N ALA A 175 7.62 -9.15 14.90
CA ALA A 175 6.19 -9.19 15.10
C ALA A 175 5.88 -10.61 15.59
N LYS A 176 5.27 -10.73 16.78
CA LYS A 176 4.83 -12.03 17.26
C LYS A 176 4.02 -12.66 16.12
N PRO A 177 4.23 -13.94 15.80
CA PRO A 177 3.46 -14.61 14.75
C PRO A 177 1.99 -14.30 15.00
N LEU A 178 1.32 -13.77 13.96
CA LEU A 178 -0.05 -13.30 14.01
C LEU A 178 -0.95 -14.54 14.20
N HIS A 179 -1.07 -15.03 15.44
CA HIS A 179 -1.83 -16.23 15.79
C HIS A 179 -3.34 -15.97 15.93
N ASN A 180 -3.84 -14.86 15.38
CA ASN A 180 -5.28 -14.63 15.30
C ASN A 180 -5.80 -15.33 14.05
N SER A 181 -5.98 -16.65 14.14
CA SER A 181 -6.77 -17.41 13.15
C SER A 181 -8.19 -17.55 13.69
N MET A 182 -9.06 -16.59 13.36
CA MET A 182 -10.48 -16.76 13.59
C MET A 182 -11.01 -17.92 12.72
N THR A 183 -12.05 -18.59 13.20
CA THR A 183 -12.86 -19.46 12.33
C THR A 183 -13.72 -18.61 11.39
N PRO A 184 -14.18 -19.14 10.24
CA PRO A 184 -15.07 -18.39 9.34
C PRO A 184 -16.35 -17.90 10.03
N MET A 185 -16.90 -18.69 10.94
CA MET A 185 -18.09 -18.33 11.73
C MET A 185 -17.82 -17.18 12.71
N GLU A 186 -16.65 -17.15 13.36
CA GLU A 186 -16.25 -16.03 14.21
C GLU A 186 -16.01 -14.76 13.38
N ALA A 187 -15.43 -14.90 12.19
CA ALA A 187 -15.22 -13.79 11.27
C ALA A 187 -16.55 -13.19 10.76
N GLU A 188 -17.52 -14.03 10.42
CA GLU A 188 -18.88 -13.61 10.06
C GLU A 188 -19.57 -12.86 11.20
N ALA A 189 -19.51 -13.40 12.43
CA ALA A 189 -20.08 -12.74 13.61
C ALA A 189 -19.44 -11.37 13.89
N ALA A 190 -18.11 -11.27 13.71
CA ALA A 190 -17.37 -10.03 13.90
C ALA A 190 -17.67 -8.99 12.80
N ALA A 191 -17.69 -9.41 11.53
CA ALA A 191 -17.89 -8.51 10.39
C ALA A 191 -19.37 -8.09 10.21
N GLY A 192 -20.31 -8.96 10.57
CA GLY A 192 -21.74 -8.73 10.41
C GLY A 192 -22.28 -9.01 9.00
N PHE A 193 -21.57 -9.83 8.21
CA PHE A 193 -22.02 -10.35 6.91
C PHE A 193 -21.45 -11.77 6.67
N PRO A 194 -22.09 -12.59 5.81
CA PRO A 194 -21.64 -13.96 5.53
C PRO A 194 -20.22 -14.01 4.96
N VAL A 195 -19.40 -14.94 5.46
CA VAL A 195 -18.02 -15.11 5.01
C VAL A 195 -17.88 -16.37 4.17
N SER A 196 -17.70 -16.18 2.86
CA SER A 196 -17.42 -17.24 1.90
C SER A 196 -15.92 -17.34 1.59
N LEU A 197 -15.38 -18.55 1.70
CA LEU A 197 -13.98 -18.85 1.38
C LEU A 197 -13.87 -19.59 0.04
N PRO A 198 -12.76 -19.44 -0.69
CA PRO A 198 -12.54 -20.17 -1.94
C PRO A 198 -12.45 -21.67 -1.69
N ALA A 199 -13.23 -22.45 -2.46
CA ALA A 199 -13.14 -23.90 -2.46
C ALA A 199 -11.91 -24.42 -3.25
N TYR A 200 -11.30 -23.57 -4.06
CA TYR A 200 -10.10 -23.87 -4.85
C TYR A 200 -8.96 -22.93 -4.51
N LEU A 201 -7.79 -23.50 -4.29
CA LEU A 201 -6.51 -22.78 -4.22
C LEU A 201 -5.50 -23.48 -5.13
N PRO A 202 -4.55 -22.75 -5.73
CA PRO A 202 -3.47 -23.36 -6.48
C PRO A 202 -2.63 -24.28 -5.59
N ASP A 203 -2.02 -25.31 -6.18
CA ASP A 203 -1.20 -26.26 -5.45
C ASP A 203 -0.11 -25.57 -4.63
N GLY A 204 0.00 -25.97 -3.36
CA GLY A 204 0.98 -25.42 -2.41
C GLY A 204 0.55 -24.14 -1.70
N TYR A 205 -0.62 -23.58 -1.99
CA TYR A 205 -1.20 -22.53 -1.16
C TYR A 205 -1.92 -23.13 0.05
N GLU A 206 -1.70 -22.52 1.21
CA GLU A 206 -2.43 -22.82 2.44
C GLU A 206 -2.98 -21.54 3.08
N GLN A 207 -4.14 -21.65 3.73
CA GLN A 207 -4.68 -20.56 4.54
C GLN A 207 -3.89 -20.45 5.84
N VAL A 208 -3.33 -19.27 6.11
CA VAL A 208 -2.49 -19.02 7.29
C VAL A 208 -3.14 -18.12 8.34
N GLY A 209 -4.24 -17.44 8.00
CA GLY A 209 -4.97 -16.63 8.97
C GLY A 209 -6.28 -16.07 8.43
N ILE A 210 -7.22 -15.84 9.35
CA ILE A 210 -8.45 -15.07 9.12
C ILE A 210 -8.53 -14.05 10.25
N SER A 211 -8.77 -12.79 9.90
CA SER A 211 -9.07 -11.72 10.84
C SER A 211 -10.26 -10.93 10.36
N ALA A 212 -11.10 -10.50 11.29
CA ALA A 212 -12.27 -9.68 11.00
C ALA A 212 -12.40 -8.58 12.04
N ASP A 213 -12.89 -7.42 11.62
CA ASP A 213 -13.21 -6.30 12.50
C ASP A 213 -14.25 -5.37 11.82
N LYS A 214 -14.65 -4.31 12.52
CA LYS A 214 -15.46 -3.22 11.97
C LYS A 214 -14.68 -1.92 11.99
N TRP A 215 -14.85 -1.10 10.97
CA TRP A 215 -14.41 0.29 11.01
C TRP A 215 -15.34 1.14 11.88
N ASP A 216 -14.89 2.35 12.22
CA ASP A 216 -15.65 3.31 13.04
C ASP A 216 -17.01 3.70 12.42
N ASN A 217 -17.16 3.56 11.09
CA ASN A 217 -18.41 3.79 10.38
C ASN A 217 -19.38 2.59 10.43
N GLY A 218 -19.02 1.52 11.14
CA GLY A 218 -19.83 0.30 11.30
C GLY A 218 -19.71 -0.73 10.17
N ASN A 219 -19.00 -0.41 9.09
CA ASN A 219 -18.75 -1.36 8.01
C ASN A 219 -17.76 -2.44 8.47
N GLY A 220 -18.08 -3.69 8.20
CA GLY A 220 -17.23 -4.82 8.50
C GLY A 220 -16.16 -5.03 7.44
N PHE A 221 -15.06 -5.65 7.85
CA PHE A 221 -14.10 -6.21 6.93
C PHE A 221 -13.55 -7.54 7.44
N VAL A 222 -13.18 -8.41 6.50
CA VAL A 222 -12.52 -9.69 6.75
C VAL A 222 -11.30 -9.77 5.86
N HIS A 223 -10.15 -10.15 6.42
CA HIS A 223 -8.94 -10.52 5.70
C HIS A 223 -8.68 -12.01 5.87
N VAL A 224 -8.44 -12.68 4.75
CA VAL A 224 -8.02 -14.06 4.70
C VAL A 224 -6.69 -14.14 4.00
N LEU A 225 -5.68 -14.59 4.72
CA LEU A 225 -4.30 -14.63 4.27
C LEU A 225 -3.95 -16.05 3.83
N TYR A 226 -3.41 -16.17 2.63
CA TYR A 226 -2.89 -17.39 2.07
C TYR A 226 -1.40 -17.24 1.79
N ARG A 227 -0.70 -18.37 1.87
CA ARG A 227 0.75 -18.43 1.68
C ARG A 227 1.09 -19.58 0.75
N SER A 228 1.91 -19.31 -0.25
CA SER A 228 2.49 -20.35 -1.09
C SER A 228 3.63 -21.11 -0.38
N ALA A 229 3.81 -22.38 -0.77
CA ALA A 229 4.84 -23.25 -0.22
C ALA A 229 6.24 -22.61 -0.32
N GLY A 230 6.95 -22.57 0.81
CA GLY A 230 8.31 -22.03 0.90
C GLY A 230 8.41 -20.50 1.07
N GLN A 231 7.30 -19.75 1.04
CA GLN A 231 7.30 -18.33 1.42
C GLN A 231 7.19 -18.18 2.94
N GLN A 232 7.85 -17.15 3.50
CA GLN A 232 7.69 -16.81 4.93
C GLN A 232 6.48 -15.90 5.17
N HIS A 233 6.06 -15.16 4.16
CA HIS A 233 5.00 -14.16 4.24
C HIS A 233 3.82 -14.57 3.35
N PRO A 234 2.58 -14.23 3.74
CA PRO A 234 1.41 -14.37 2.88
C PRO A 234 1.63 -13.59 1.58
N ASP A 235 1.34 -14.21 0.45
CA ASP A 235 1.48 -13.64 -0.88
C ASP A 235 0.15 -13.53 -1.62
N LEU A 236 -0.93 -14.10 -1.09
CA LEU A 236 -2.31 -13.96 -1.55
C LEU A 236 -3.22 -13.54 -0.38
N ASP A 237 -4.03 -12.51 -0.60
CA ASP A 237 -4.95 -11.92 0.38
C ASP A 237 -6.35 -11.83 -0.24
N LEU A 238 -7.35 -12.37 0.44
CA LEU A 238 -8.76 -12.16 0.13
C LEU A 238 -9.35 -11.24 1.19
N MET A 239 -9.75 -10.05 0.77
CA MET A 239 -10.46 -9.09 1.59
C MET A 239 -11.94 -9.07 1.22
N LEU A 240 -12.82 -9.19 2.21
CA LEU A 240 -14.27 -9.02 2.09
C LEU A 240 -14.70 -7.78 2.87
N THR A 241 -15.58 -6.97 2.31
CA THR A 241 -16.15 -5.81 3.03
C THR A 241 -17.53 -5.44 2.50
N ASN A 242 -18.40 -4.91 3.36
CA ASN A 242 -19.67 -4.32 2.94
C ASN A 242 -19.55 -2.83 2.54
N ASP A 243 -18.33 -2.27 2.47
CA ASP A 243 -18.09 -0.90 2.00
C ASP A 243 -17.89 -0.83 0.48
N GLN A 244 -18.94 -0.39 -0.20
CA GLN A 244 -19.00 -0.30 -1.66
C GLN A 244 -17.96 0.63 -2.28
N ARG A 245 -17.36 1.55 -1.49
CA ARG A 245 -16.30 2.44 -1.99
C ARG A 245 -15.05 1.66 -2.40
N PHE A 246 -14.84 0.46 -1.87
CA PHE A 246 -13.69 -0.38 -2.22
C PHE A 246 -13.76 -0.94 -3.64
N LEU A 247 -14.94 -0.98 -4.25
CA LEU A 247 -15.10 -1.38 -5.65
C LEU A 247 -14.51 -0.33 -6.60
N GLN A 248 -14.51 0.95 -6.19
CA GLN A 248 -13.95 2.05 -6.95
C GLN A 248 -12.45 2.20 -6.66
N GLY A 249 -11.59 2.11 -7.67
CA GLY A 249 -10.21 2.55 -7.54
C GLY A 249 -9.18 1.74 -8.34
N GLY A 250 -8.35 2.48 -9.06
CA GLY A 250 -7.17 2.01 -9.79
C GLY A 250 -7.03 2.73 -11.14
N ASP A 251 -5.84 3.24 -11.44
CA ASP A 251 -5.54 3.95 -12.70
C ASP A 251 -5.36 3.00 -13.91
N ALA A 252 -5.66 1.71 -13.73
CA ALA A 252 -5.30 0.63 -14.63
C ALA A 252 -6.33 -0.51 -14.64
N VAL A 253 -7.62 -0.17 -14.57
CA VAL A 253 -8.68 -1.18 -14.41
C VAL A 253 -9.11 -1.73 -15.76
N LYS A 254 -8.94 -3.05 -15.94
CA LYS A 254 -9.55 -3.83 -17.03
C LYS A 254 -10.82 -4.50 -16.52
N GLU A 255 -11.95 -4.28 -17.18
CA GLU A 255 -13.18 -5.02 -16.89
C GLU A 255 -13.05 -6.48 -17.33
N VAL A 256 -13.41 -7.41 -16.45
CA VAL A 256 -13.45 -8.86 -16.67
C VAL A 256 -14.72 -9.44 -16.05
N LYS A 257 -14.93 -10.75 -16.17
CA LYS A 257 -16.09 -11.46 -15.59
C LYS A 257 -15.62 -12.52 -14.60
N VAL A 258 -16.31 -12.61 -13.46
CA VAL A 258 -16.21 -13.73 -12.49
C VAL A 258 -17.58 -14.40 -12.51
N GLY A 259 -17.72 -15.52 -13.22
CA GLY A 259 -19.02 -16.07 -13.56
C GLY A 259 -19.90 -15.07 -14.32
N ASN A 260 -21.06 -14.71 -13.77
CA ASN A 260 -21.97 -13.70 -14.34
C ASN A 260 -21.76 -12.27 -13.79
N LYS A 261 -20.81 -12.08 -12.88
CA LYS A 261 -20.56 -10.79 -12.20
C LYS A 261 -19.51 -9.98 -12.96
N THR A 262 -19.68 -8.66 -13.00
CA THR A 262 -18.63 -7.75 -13.47
C THR A 262 -17.54 -7.66 -12.41
N ALA A 263 -16.29 -7.77 -12.87
CA ALA A 263 -15.11 -7.68 -12.04
C ALA A 263 -14.08 -6.73 -12.66
N TYR A 264 -13.17 -6.26 -11.83
CA TYR A 264 -12.17 -5.26 -12.16
C TYR A 264 -10.78 -5.80 -11.87
N TRP A 265 -10.01 -6.03 -12.93
CA TRP A 265 -8.63 -6.46 -12.86
C TRP A 265 -7.69 -5.26 -12.89
N SER A 266 -6.66 -5.26 -12.05
CA SER A 266 -5.59 -4.26 -12.10
C SER A 266 -4.26 -4.85 -11.67
N GLU A 267 -3.18 -4.23 -12.16
CA GLU A 267 -1.81 -4.55 -11.78
C GLU A 267 -1.27 -3.43 -10.90
N PHE A 268 -0.48 -3.76 -9.88
CA PHE A 268 0.18 -2.79 -9.00
C PHE A 268 1.65 -3.17 -8.77
N PRO A 269 2.54 -2.21 -8.51
CA PRO A 269 3.94 -2.53 -8.28
C PRO A 269 4.14 -3.13 -6.88
N VAL A 270 4.87 -4.25 -6.83
CA VAL A 270 5.34 -4.89 -5.60
C VAL A 270 6.84 -4.72 -5.53
N ALA A 271 7.30 -3.87 -4.62
CA ALA A 271 8.71 -3.70 -4.34
C ALA A 271 9.19 -4.75 -3.33
N LYS A 272 10.21 -5.52 -3.70
CA LYS A 272 10.97 -6.37 -2.78
C LYS A 272 12.31 -5.71 -2.51
N LEU A 273 12.57 -5.40 -1.24
CA LEU A 273 13.83 -4.85 -0.77
C LEU A 273 14.69 -5.98 -0.18
N PRO A 274 15.67 -6.52 -0.92
CA PRO A 274 16.64 -7.44 -0.36
C PRO A 274 17.53 -6.71 0.67
N ALA A 275 18.06 -7.46 1.65
CA ALA A 275 18.98 -6.90 2.64
C ALA A 275 20.25 -6.39 1.94
N GLY A 276 20.37 -5.06 1.80
CA GLY A 276 21.53 -4.39 1.21
C GLY A 276 21.62 -4.40 -0.33
N GLY A 277 20.54 -4.75 -1.04
CA GLY A 277 20.51 -4.71 -2.50
C GLY A 277 19.51 -3.68 -3.06
N GLU A 278 19.52 -3.52 -4.39
CA GLU A 278 18.55 -2.67 -5.08
C GLU A 278 17.14 -3.27 -4.99
N PRO A 279 16.09 -2.44 -4.84
CA PRO A 279 14.72 -2.92 -4.84
C PRO A 279 14.39 -3.54 -6.19
N THR A 280 13.83 -4.74 -6.16
CA THR A 280 13.27 -5.37 -7.36
C THR A 280 11.78 -5.07 -7.42
N LEU A 281 11.27 -4.75 -8.60
CA LEU A 281 9.83 -4.61 -8.84
C LEU A 281 9.29 -5.84 -9.53
N LYS A 282 8.16 -6.32 -9.03
CA LYS A 282 7.29 -7.26 -9.73
C LYS A 282 5.89 -6.65 -9.85
N ALA A 283 5.15 -7.07 -10.88
CA ALA A 283 3.73 -6.78 -10.93
C ALA A 283 3.02 -7.69 -9.91
N GLY A 284 2.27 -7.08 -9.00
CA GLY A 284 1.23 -7.72 -8.23
C GLY A 284 -0.11 -7.53 -8.93
N HIS A 285 -1.07 -8.36 -8.56
CA HIS A 285 -2.35 -8.47 -9.24
C HIS A 285 -3.50 -8.30 -8.27
N MET A 286 -4.54 -7.59 -8.70
CA MET A 286 -5.72 -7.34 -7.90
C MET A 286 -6.97 -7.56 -8.74
N LEU A 287 -7.88 -8.38 -8.23
CA LEU A 287 -9.19 -8.63 -8.79
C LEU A 287 -10.25 -8.21 -7.78
N LYS A 288 -11.12 -7.28 -8.17
CA LYS A 288 -12.24 -6.81 -7.35
C LYS A 288 -13.57 -7.16 -8.00
N TRP A 289 -14.53 -7.63 -7.23
CA TRP A 289 -15.90 -7.82 -7.72
C TRP A 289 -16.88 -7.66 -6.57
N GLN A 290 -18.16 -7.54 -6.90
CA GLN A 290 -19.23 -7.46 -5.94
C GLN A 290 -20.10 -8.71 -6.02
N ASP A 291 -20.49 -9.22 -4.86
CA ASP A 291 -21.49 -10.27 -4.72
C ASP A 291 -22.48 -9.88 -3.62
N GLY A 292 -23.73 -9.63 -4.00
CA GLY A 292 -24.71 -9.02 -3.10
C GLY A 292 -24.24 -7.66 -2.58
N ASP A 293 -24.18 -7.50 -1.26
CA ASP A 293 -23.71 -6.33 -0.53
C ASP A 293 -22.23 -6.39 -0.14
N VAL A 294 -21.51 -7.45 -0.54
CA VAL A 294 -20.10 -7.67 -0.19
C VAL A 294 -19.19 -7.42 -1.40
N VAL A 295 -18.24 -6.51 -1.23
CA VAL A 295 -17.11 -6.31 -2.14
C VAL A 295 -16.00 -7.29 -1.77
N HIS A 296 -15.59 -8.07 -2.75
CA HIS A 296 -14.48 -9.01 -2.66
C HIS A 296 -13.27 -8.39 -3.36
N THR A 297 -12.11 -8.46 -2.71
CA THR A 297 -10.82 -8.05 -3.28
C THR A 297 -9.83 -9.18 -3.10
N LEU A 298 -9.46 -9.83 -4.20
CA LEU A 298 -8.38 -10.81 -4.23
C LEU A 298 -7.10 -10.11 -4.67
N ARG A 299 -6.05 -10.16 -3.85
CA ARG A 299 -4.77 -9.50 -4.09
C ARG A 299 -3.63 -10.50 -4.01
N SER A 300 -2.87 -10.63 -5.09
CA SER A 300 -1.64 -11.42 -5.15
C SER A 300 -0.43 -10.49 -5.25
N SER A 301 0.55 -10.69 -4.38
CA SER A 301 1.90 -10.15 -4.55
C SER A 301 2.86 -11.12 -5.27
N GLY A 302 2.37 -12.34 -5.54
CA GLY A 302 3.04 -13.37 -6.35
C GLY A 302 2.59 -13.38 -7.81
N GLU A 303 3.08 -14.36 -8.57
CA GLU A 303 2.95 -14.48 -10.03
C GLU A 303 1.63 -15.15 -10.49
N LEU A 304 0.55 -15.08 -9.70
CA LEU A 304 -0.75 -15.65 -10.09
C LEU A 304 -1.31 -14.93 -11.32
N SER A 305 -1.56 -15.64 -12.41
CA SER A 305 -2.14 -15.07 -13.62
C SER A 305 -3.59 -14.61 -13.42
N LEU A 306 -4.11 -13.81 -14.35
CA LEU A 306 -5.54 -13.45 -14.37
C LEU A 306 -6.43 -14.70 -14.34
N ASP A 307 -6.13 -15.70 -15.18
CA ASP A 307 -6.93 -16.94 -15.26
C ASP A 307 -6.98 -17.67 -13.91
N GLU A 308 -5.85 -17.71 -13.20
CA GLU A 308 -5.77 -18.38 -11.90
C GLU A 308 -6.54 -17.60 -10.82
N MET A 309 -6.44 -16.26 -10.82
CA MET A 309 -7.20 -15.38 -9.93
C MET A 309 -8.71 -15.49 -10.18
N LEU A 310 -9.13 -15.64 -11.45
CA LEU A 310 -10.53 -15.88 -11.82
C LEU A 310 -11.02 -17.24 -11.29
N ARG A 311 -10.22 -18.31 -11.44
CA ARG A 311 -10.57 -19.64 -10.89
C ARG A 311 -10.77 -19.63 -9.38
N ILE A 312 -9.88 -18.93 -8.64
CA ILE A 312 -10.03 -18.77 -7.19
C ILE A 312 -11.33 -18.01 -6.89
N ALA A 313 -11.58 -16.89 -7.56
CA ALA A 313 -12.77 -16.07 -7.36
C ALA A 313 -14.08 -16.82 -7.66
N GLU A 314 -14.12 -17.59 -8.74
CA GLU A 314 -15.29 -18.41 -9.13
C GLU A 314 -15.54 -19.60 -8.19
N SER A 315 -14.54 -20.00 -7.40
CA SER A 315 -14.67 -21.06 -6.41
C SER A 315 -15.29 -20.61 -5.08
N ILE A 316 -15.47 -19.31 -4.89
CA ILE A 316 -16.11 -18.72 -3.70
C ILE A 316 -17.64 -18.85 -3.89
N LYS A 317 -18.30 -19.49 -2.93
CA LYS A 317 -19.73 -19.80 -2.96
C LYS A 317 -20.46 -19.33 -1.72
#